data_AF-A0A146LJ14-F1
#
_entry.id   AF-A0A146LJ14-F1
#
_cell.length_a   1.000
_cell.length_b   1.000
_cell.length_c   1.000
_cell.angle_alpha   90.00
_cell.angle_beta   90.00
_cell.angle_gamma   90.00
#
_symmetry.space_group_name_H-M   'P 1'
#
loop_
_entity.id
_entity.type
_entity.pdbx_description
1 polymer ?
#
loop_
_entity_poly.entity_id
_entity_poly.type
_entity_poly.pdbx_seq_one_letter_code
_entity_poly.pdbx_strand_id
1 'polypeptide(L)'
;AFEKSAAAQEERFGALERLTTFELREMKRRQEAAEAEERERKEREEAERRAAAAAAQAAAAAVIQSTDRPDTAVAVAEEQPEQSASADEDVVEGQLVRKHEWENTTVKASNRSWDKVYAVVRGSHIAFYKDAKVAKTTPEQTY
;
A
#
# COMPACT_ATOMS: atom_id res chain seq x y z
N ALA A 1 -4.22 34.25 -38.06
CA ALA A 1 -3.17 33.80 -37.11
C ALA A 1 -3.71 33.66 -35.68
N PHE A 2 -4.51 34.62 -35.20
CA PHE A 2 -5.13 34.61 -33.87
C PHE A 2 -6.09 33.43 -33.62
N GLU A 3 -6.90 33.05 -34.60
CA GLU A 3 -7.87 31.94 -34.46
C GLU A 3 -7.21 30.57 -34.22
N LYS A 4 -6.04 30.32 -34.80
CA LYS A 4 -5.27 29.09 -34.54
C LYS A 4 -4.74 29.05 -33.10
N SER A 5 -4.46 30.21 -32.51
CA SER A 5 -4.04 30.30 -31.10
C SER A 5 -5.22 30.12 -30.14
N ALA A 6 -6.41 30.61 -30.52
CA ALA A 6 -7.64 30.44 -29.73
C ALA A 6 -8.08 28.97 -29.66
N ALA A 7 -8.06 28.25 -30.79
CA ALA A 7 -8.38 26.82 -30.83
C ALA A 7 -7.44 25.98 -29.93
N ALA A 8 -6.16 26.34 -29.87
CA ALA A 8 -5.19 25.68 -29.00
C ALA A 8 -5.38 26.02 -27.50
N GLN A 9 -6.11 27.09 -27.16
CA GLN A 9 -6.47 27.43 -25.78
C GLN A 9 -7.73 26.71 -25.32
N GLU A 10 -8.76 26.61 -26.16
CA GLU A 10 -9.98 25.86 -25.85
C GLU A 10 -9.69 24.39 -25.53
N GLU A 11 -8.78 23.77 -26.29
CA GLU A 11 -8.31 22.40 -26.01
C GLU A 11 -7.61 22.27 -24.64
N ARG A 12 -6.88 23.31 -24.21
CA ARG A 12 -6.19 23.34 -22.91
C ARG A 12 -7.17 23.50 -21.75
N PHE A 13 -8.19 24.34 -21.91
CA PHE A 13 -9.24 24.47 -20.89
C PHE A 13 -10.09 23.21 -20.82
N GLY A 14 -10.47 22.61 -21.96
CA GLY A 14 -11.21 21.35 -21.97
C GLY A 14 -10.43 20.17 -21.38
N ALA A 15 -9.09 20.21 -21.42
CA ALA A 15 -8.26 19.20 -20.75
C ALA A 15 -8.32 19.29 -19.21
N LEU A 16 -8.65 20.46 -18.65
CA LEU A 16 -8.82 20.64 -17.19
C LEU A 16 -10.18 20.13 -16.70
N GLU A 17 -11.18 20.00 -17.59
CA GLU A 17 -12.49 19.44 -17.26
C GLU A 17 -12.50 17.90 -17.30
N ARG A 18 -11.53 17.30 -18.00
CA ARG A 18 -11.41 15.83 -18.11
C ARG A 18 -10.71 15.29 -16.86
N LEU A 19 -11.23 14.19 -16.32
CA LEU A 19 -10.56 13.48 -15.22
C LEU A 19 -9.13 13.14 -15.62
N THR A 20 -8.25 13.34 -14.66
CA THR A 20 -6.85 12.99 -14.80
C THR A 20 -6.69 11.47 -14.90
N THR A 21 -5.56 11.03 -15.46
CA THR A 21 -5.22 9.60 -15.53
C THR A 21 -5.11 8.95 -14.15
N PHE A 22 -4.84 9.74 -13.11
CA PHE A 22 -4.83 9.29 -11.73
C PHE A 22 -6.25 8.97 -11.25
N GLU A 23 -7.18 9.91 -11.37
CA GLU A 23 -8.57 9.73 -10.91
C GLU A 23 -9.29 8.62 -11.70
N LEU A 24 -9.01 8.49 -13.00
CA LEU A 24 -9.49 7.38 -13.83
C LEU A 24 -9.00 6.02 -13.31
N ARG A 25 -7.72 5.91 -12.92
CA ARG A 25 -7.15 4.68 -12.35
C ARG A 25 -7.70 4.38 -10.96
N GLU A 26 -7.92 5.40 -10.15
CA GLU A 26 -8.51 5.24 -8.82
C GLU A 26 -9.95 4.72 -8.90
N MET A 27 -10.78 5.31 -9.76
CA MET A 27 -12.14 4.85 -10.00
C MET A 27 -12.17 3.40 -10.51
N LYS A 28 -11.28 3.05 -11.45
CA LYS A 28 -11.18 1.68 -11.96
C LYS A 28 -10.78 0.70 -10.85
N ARG A 29 -9.81 1.05 -10.00
CA ARG A 29 -9.40 0.22 -8.86
C ARG A 29 -10.56 -0.01 -7.89
N ARG A 30 -11.35 1.03 -7.63
CA ARG A 30 -12.53 0.94 -6.75
C ARG A 30 -13.63 0.05 -7.33
N GLN A 31 -13.85 0.12 -8.65
CA GLN A 31 -14.80 -0.75 -9.34
C GLN A 31 -14.35 -2.22 -9.31
N GLU A 32 -13.08 -2.48 -9.61
CA GLU A 32 -12.52 -3.84 -9.57
C GLU A 32 -12.57 -4.43 -8.16
N ALA A 33 -12.28 -3.63 -7.12
CA ALA A 33 -12.40 -4.06 -5.73
C ALA A 33 -13.85 -4.40 -5.35
N ALA A 34 -14.82 -3.56 -5.74
CA ALA A 34 -16.23 -3.81 -5.47
C ALA A 34 -16.74 -5.06 -6.21
N GLU A 35 -16.29 -5.28 -7.45
CA GLU A 35 -16.64 -6.49 -8.20
C GLU A 35 -16.01 -7.74 -7.59
N ALA A 36 -14.76 -7.66 -7.11
CA ALA A 36 -14.09 -8.75 -6.42
C ALA A 36 -14.82 -9.12 -5.11
N GLU A 37 -15.24 -8.13 -4.32
CA GLU A 37 -16.01 -8.34 -3.10
C GLU A 37 -17.37 -9.00 -3.40
N GLU A 38 -18.06 -8.56 -4.47
CA GLU A 38 -19.29 -9.21 -4.91
C GLU A 38 -19.09 -10.67 -5.34
N ARG A 39 -17.98 -10.97 -6.03
CA ARG A 39 -17.62 -12.34 -6.43
C ARG A 39 -17.33 -13.20 -5.21
N GLU A 40 -16.52 -12.71 -4.28
CA GLU A 40 -16.21 -13.40 -3.02
C GLU A 40 -17.49 -13.67 -2.21
N ARG A 41 -18.40 -12.70 -2.14
CA ARG A 41 -19.69 -12.88 -1.45
C ARG A 41 -20.53 -13.97 -2.10
N LYS A 42 -20.60 -14.01 -3.44
CA LYS A 42 -21.34 -15.05 -4.17
C LYS A 42 -20.69 -16.42 -4.00
N GLU A 43 -19.36 -16.51 -4.06
CA GLU A 43 -18.61 -17.75 -3.82
C GLU A 43 -18.82 -18.27 -2.41
N ARG A 44 -18.81 -17.38 -1.40
CA ARG A 44 -19.08 -17.75 -0.01
C ARG A 44 -20.51 -18.27 0.18
N GLU A 45 -21.50 -17.61 -0.42
CA GLU A 45 -22.90 -18.07 -0.38
C GLU A 45 -23.06 -19.43 -1.07
N GLU A 46 -22.40 -19.64 -2.22
CA GLU A 46 -22.42 -20.92 -2.93
C GLU A 46 -21.72 -22.03 -2.14
N ALA A 47 -20.57 -21.73 -1.52
CA ALA A 47 -19.86 -22.65 -0.64
C ALA A 47 -20.70 -23.02 0.58
N GLU A 48 -21.43 -22.07 1.16
CA GLU A 48 -22.37 -22.32 2.27
C GLU A 48 -23.53 -23.20 1.81
N ARG A 49 -24.14 -22.93 0.65
CA ARG A 49 -25.19 -23.78 0.07
C ARG A 49 -24.69 -25.19 -0.21
N ARG A 50 -23.46 -25.33 -0.73
CA ARG A 50 -22.82 -26.63 -0.98
C ARG A 50 -22.50 -27.36 0.32
N ALA A 51 -22.01 -26.66 1.34
CA ALA A 51 -21.75 -27.21 2.66
C ALA A 51 -23.05 -27.66 3.34
N ALA A 52 -24.13 -26.89 3.25
CA ALA A 52 -25.45 -27.27 3.75
C ALA A 52 -26.00 -28.51 3.03
N ALA A 53 -25.85 -28.60 1.71
CA ALA A 53 -26.22 -29.79 0.94
C ALA A 53 -25.38 -31.01 1.32
N ALA A 54 -24.07 -30.84 1.53
CA ALA A 54 -23.18 -31.90 1.98
C ALA A 54 -23.48 -32.34 3.42
N ALA A 55 -23.80 -31.40 4.32
CA ALA A 55 -24.20 -31.68 5.69
C ALA A 55 -25.55 -32.41 5.75
N ALA A 56 -26.51 -32.07 4.90
CA ALA A 56 -27.76 -32.80 4.77
C ALA A 56 -27.55 -34.24 4.27
N GLN A 57 -26.64 -34.44 3.30
CA GLN A 57 -26.25 -35.78 2.82
C GLN A 57 -25.49 -36.57 3.89
N ALA A 58 -24.58 -35.92 4.64
CA ALA A 58 -23.84 -36.54 5.73
C ALA A 58 -24.75 -36.88 6.92
N ALA A 59 -25.75 -36.05 7.24
CA ALA A 59 -26.75 -36.35 8.25
C ALA A 59 -27.64 -37.54 7.82
N ALA A 60 -28.03 -37.62 6.55
CA ALA A 60 -28.73 -38.78 6.00
C ALA A 60 -27.85 -40.05 6.05
N ALA A 61 -26.55 -39.94 5.82
CA ALA A 61 -25.59 -41.04 5.94
C ALA A 61 -25.28 -41.41 7.41
N ALA A 62 -25.24 -40.44 8.33
CA ALA A 62 -24.98 -40.65 9.76
C ALA A 62 -26.17 -41.28 10.49
N VAL A 63 -27.41 -41.04 10.02
CA VAL A 63 -28.60 -41.80 10.46
C VAL A 63 -28.44 -43.30 10.17
N ILE A 64 -27.59 -43.69 9.22
CA ILE A 64 -27.27 -45.09 8.89
C ILE A 64 -26.11 -45.66 9.76
N GLN A 65 -25.30 -44.83 10.43
CA GLN A 65 -24.04 -45.25 11.09
C GLN A 65 -23.94 -44.83 12.57
N SER A 66 -25.03 -44.84 13.32
CA SER A 66 -24.99 -44.56 14.77
C SER A 66 -24.35 -45.72 15.56
N THR A 67 -23.03 -45.66 15.76
CA THR A 67 -22.34 -46.23 16.94
C THR A 67 -21.05 -45.43 17.26
N ASP A 68 -21.03 -44.89 18.48
CA ASP A 68 -19.88 -44.48 19.32
C ASP A 68 -19.11 -43.14 19.16
N ARG A 69 -19.24 -42.33 20.23
CA ARG A 69 -18.37 -41.25 20.78
C ARG A 69 -17.29 -41.92 21.70
N PRO A 70 -16.33 -41.24 22.39
CA PRO A 70 -16.11 -39.80 22.71
C PRO A 70 -14.70 -39.28 22.32
N ASP A 71 -14.41 -37.97 22.17
CA ASP A 71 -14.31 -36.86 23.14
C ASP A 71 -13.13 -36.99 24.14
N THR A 72 -12.06 -36.19 23.97
CA THR A 72 -11.14 -35.78 25.06
C THR A 72 -10.40 -34.48 24.72
N ALA A 73 -10.25 -33.66 25.77
CA ALA A 73 -9.86 -32.26 25.79
C ALA A 73 -8.36 -32.00 26.11
N VAL A 74 -8.05 -30.70 26.30
CA VAL A 74 -6.94 -30.10 27.10
C VAL A 74 -5.60 -29.93 26.35
N ALA A 75 -4.78 -28.87 26.48
CA ALA A 75 -4.85 -27.44 26.85
C ALA A 75 -3.42 -26.84 26.70
N VAL A 76 -3.30 -25.53 26.98
CA VAL A 76 -2.16 -24.80 27.60
C VAL A 76 -1.10 -24.10 26.72
N ALA A 77 -0.84 -22.84 27.15
CA ALA A 77 0.35 -21.97 27.07
C ALA A 77 0.77 -21.46 25.69
N GLU A 78 0.77 -20.15 25.42
CA GLU A 78 1.54 -19.05 26.07
C GLU A 78 3.06 -19.25 25.90
N GLU A 79 3.63 -18.57 24.91
CA GLU A 79 4.98 -18.01 25.00
C GLU A 79 5.13 -16.88 23.97
N GLN A 80 5.20 -15.67 24.51
CA GLN A 80 5.55 -14.42 23.84
C GLN A 80 7.07 -14.23 23.97
N PRO A 81 7.83 -13.97 22.90
CA PRO A 81 9.15 -13.38 23.05
C PRO A 81 9.04 -11.89 22.75
N GLU A 82 9.16 -11.09 23.80
CA GLU A 82 9.48 -9.67 23.72
C GLU A 82 10.87 -9.51 23.10
N GLN A 83 10.92 -8.96 21.88
CA GLN A 83 12.12 -8.35 21.36
C GLN A 83 12.01 -6.85 21.59
N SER A 84 12.89 -6.38 22.47
CA SER A 84 13.17 -4.98 22.79
C SER A 84 13.24 -4.11 21.53
N ALA A 85 12.14 -3.42 21.23
CA ALA A 85 12.15 -2.25 20.38
C ALA A 85 12.76 -1.10 21.20
N SER A 86 14.03 -0.81 20.92
CA SER A 86 14.67 0.44 21.33
C SER A 86 13.84 1.61 20.83
N ALA A 87 13.72 2.65 21.65
CA ALA A 87 12.87 3.84 21.52
C ALA A 87 13.16 4.79 20.32
N ASP A 88 13.59 4.25 19.18
CA ASP A 88 13.80 4.92 17.90
C ASP A 88 12.82 4.39 16.83
N GLU A 89 11.61 3.97 17.21
CA GLU A 89 10.64 3.32 16.30
C GLU A 89 10.18 4.20 15.11
N ASP A 90 10.42 5.51 15.16
CA ASP A 90 10.00 6.45 14.10
C ASP A 90 11.18 7.02 13.27
N VAL A 91 12.41 6.56 13.51
CA VAL A 91 13.61 7.07 12.82
C VAL A 91 14.17 6.03 11.86
N VAL A 92 14.00 6.27 10.55
CA VAL A 92 14.56 5.43 9.50
C VAL A 92 15.71 6.19 8.83
N GLU A 93 16.93 5.66 8.91
CA GLU A 93 18.12 6.28 8.31
C GLU A 93 18.96 5.31 7.47
N GLY A 94 19.64 5.83 6.44
CA GLY A 94 20.49 5.02 5.57
C GLY A 94 21.09 5.75 4.37
N GLN A 95 22.04 5.09 3.69
CA GLN A 95 22.66 5.58 2.47
C GLN A 95 21.78 5.33 1.25
N LEU A 96 21.52 6.39 0.49
CA LEU A 96 20.75 6.36 -0.76
C LEU A 96 21.55 6.95 -1.92
N VAL A 97 21.12 6.64 -3.13
CA VAL A 97 21.58 7.31 -4.34
C VAL A 97 20.40 8.10 -4.91
N ARG A 98 20.51 9.43 -4.92
CA ARG A 98 19.45 10.36 -5.29
C ARG A 98 19.81 11.08 -6.58
N LYS A 99 18.83 11.27 -7.47
CA LYS A 99 18.93 12.16 -8.63
C LYS A 99 18.02 13.37 -8.45
N HIS A 100 18.58 14.58 -8.44
CA HIS A 100 17.80 15.80 -8.32
C HIS A 100 17.32 16.22 -9.71
N GLU A 101 16.05 15.96 -10.06
CA GLU A 101 15.54 16.23 -11.42
C GLU A 101 14.95 17.65 -11.60
N TRP A 102 14.29 18.16 -10.56
CA TRP A 102 13.55 19.42 -10.57
C TRP A 102 13.90 20.25 -9.34
N GLU A 103 14.26 21.52 -9.53
CA GLU A 103 14.53 22.47 -8.44
C GLU A 103 13.25 23.12 -7.94
N ASN A 104 12.31 23.38 -8.85
CA ASN A 104 10.93 23.77 -8.56
C ASN A 104 9.98 23.21 -9.62
N THR A 105 8.69 23.53 -9.53
CA THR A 105 7.63 22.97 -10.41
C THR A 105 7.85 23.20 -11.90
N THR A 106 8.58 24.24 -12.31
CA THR A 106 8.75 24.61 -13.72
C THR A 106 10.21 24.58 -14.19
N VAL A 107 11.16 24.47 -13.27
CA VAL A 107 12.61 24.56 -13.54
C VAL A 107 13.29 23.23 -13.23
N LYS A 108 13.86 22.62 -14.27
CA LYS A 108 14.74 21.44 -14.12
C LYS A 108 15.99 21.84 -13.36
N ALA A 109 16.46 20.96 -12.48
CA ALA A 109 17.68 21.19 -11.73
C ALA A 109 18.89 21.33 -12.67
N SER A 110 19.81 22.24 -12.33
CA SER A 110 21.04 22.47 -13.09
C SER A 110 21.93 21.22 -13.09
N ASN A 111 22.07 20.58 -11.93
CA ASN A 111 22.78 19.32 -11.78
C ASN A 111 21.80 18.15 -11.59
N ARG A 112 21.84 17.19 -12.53
CA ARG A 112 20.94 16.01 -12.58
C ARG A 112 21.73 14.70 -12.55
N SER A 113 22.93 14.74 -11.98
CA SER A 113 23.72 13.54 -11.66
C SER A 113 23.03 12.70 -10.58
N TRP A 114 23.46 11.45 -10.48
CA TRP A 114 23.16 10.60 -9.33
C TRP A 114 24.22 10.84 -8.27
N ASP A 115 23.78 11.20 -7.07
CA ASP A 115 24.65 11.54 -5.94
C ASP A 115 24.37 10.61 -4.75
N LYS A 116 25.42 10.19 -4.05
CA LYS A 116 25.29 9.40 -2.82
C LYS A 116 25.00 10.34 -1.66
N VAL A 117 23.89 10.10 -0.97
CA VAL A 117 23.41 10.89 0.16
C VAL A 117 23.07 10.00 1.35
N TYR A 118 23.10 10.55 2.55
CA TYR A 118 22.57 9.91 3.74
C TYR A 118 21.22 10.51 4.08
N ALA A 119 20.16 9.71 4.05
CA ALA A 119 18.81 10.16 4.35
C ALA A 119 18.43 9.78 5.78
N VAL A 120 17.80 10.71 6.49
CA VAL A 120 17.23 10.49 7.82
C VAL A 120 15.76 10.92 7.76
N VAL A 121 14.86 9.98 8.02
CA VAL A 121 13.42 10.21 8.12
C VAL A 121 13.03 10.19 9.58
N ARG A 122 12.34 11.24 10.04
CA ARG A 122 11.76 11.35 11.39
C ARG A 122 10.30 11.76 11.25
N GLY A 123 9.38 10.85 11.52
CA GLY A 123 7.96 11.09 11.29
C GLY A 123 7.67 11.47 9.83
N SER A 124 7.14 12.68 9.58
CA SER A 124 6.84 13.20 8.24
C SER A 124 7.97 14.02 7.61
N HIS A 125 9.11 14.19 8.30
CA HIS A 125 10.23 15.01 7.84
C HIS A 125 11.35 14.11 7.32
N ILE A 126 11.91 14.47 6.15
CA ILE A 126 13.10 13.84 5.58
C ILE A 126 14.21 14.87 5.42
N ALA A 127 15.40 14.54 5.90
CA ALA A 127 16.61 15.35 5.75
C ALA A 127 17.70 14.56 5.02
N PHE A 128 18.50 15.26 4.21
CA PHE A 128 19.61 14.68 3.45
C PHE A 128 20.94 15.25 3.93
N TYR A 129 21.92 14.38 4.10
CA TYR A 129 23.26 14.70 4.57
C TYR A 129 24.30 14.10 3.64
N LYS A 130 25.54 14.59 3.72
CA LYS A 130 26.66 14.03 2.96
C LYS A 130 27.05 12.63 3.46
N ASP A 131 27.01 12.41 4.77
CA ASP A 131 27.27 11.12 5.41
C ASP A 131 26.61 11.04 6.79
N ALA A 132 26.68 9.86 7.41
CA ALA A 132 26.12 9.60 8.74
C ALA A 132 26.82 10.39 9.87
N LYS A 133 28.06 10.86 9.65
CA LYS A 133 28.79 11.65 10.65
C LYS A 133 28.20 13.06 10.69
N VAL A 134 28.04 13.70 9.53
CA VAL A 134 27.44 15.04 9.39
C VAL A 134 26.04 15.06 9.99
N ALA A 135 25.23 14.02 9.75
CA ALA A 135 23.90 13.90 10.33
C ALA A 135 23.88 13.92 11.88
N LYS A 136 24.95 13.42 12.52
CA LYS A 136 25.07 13.32 13.99
C LYS A 136 25.81 14.51 14.60
N THR A 137 26.82 15.04 13.92
CA THR A 137 27.65 16.15 14.43
C THR A 137 27.04 17.51 14.16
N THR A 138 26.36 17.67 13.03
CA THR A 138 25.86 18.95 12.52
C THR A 138 24.51 18.74 11.81
N PRO A 139 23.44 18.44 12.57
CA PRO A 139 22.14 18.06 12.00
C PRO A 139 21.46 19.19 11.21
N GLU A 140 21.88 20.45 11.39
CA GLU A 140 21.40 21.62 10.64
C GLU A 140 22.03 21.73 9.23
N GLN A 141 23.17 21.07 8.99
CA GLN A 141 23.86 21.13 7.71
C GLN A 141 23.32 20.06 6.76
N THR A 142 22.21 20.36 6.09
CA THR A 142 21.61 19.51 5.07
C THR A 142 22.18 19.78 3.68
N TYR A 143 22.11 18.78 2.80
CA TYR A 143 22.61 18.79 1.42
C TYR A 143 21.66 19.48 0.43
#